data_AF-A0A8J7K0W8-F1
#
_entry.id   AF-A0A8J7K0W8-F1
#
_cell.length_a   1.000
_cell.length_b   1.000
_cell.length_c   1.000
_cell.angle_alpha   90.00
_cell.angle_beta   90.00
_cell.angle_gamma   90.00
#
_symmetry.space_group_name_H-M   'P 1'
#
loop_
_entity.id
_entity.type
_entity.pdbx_description
1 polymer ?
#
loop_
_entity_poly.entity_id
_entity_poly.type
_entity_poly.pdbx_seq_one_letter_code
_entity_poly.pdbx_strand_id
1 'polypeptide(L)'
;MNNNLTDRKVFSQSQKSSFDIRNLSSQQVQSIYIYSRLTDKDYEEAVTKRGLCPEWVLVNCRSMETSEASERLRIDAKYGGIWLEGVNGFGQFRPRKAFKTSEANKKALKGS
;
A
#
# COMPACT_ATOMS: atom_id res chain seq x y z
N MET A 1 -2.66 -57.15 -16.96
CA MET A 1 -2.24 -56.10 -16.00
C MET A 1 -2.12 -54.81 -16.78
N ASN A 2 -3.18 -54.00 -16.81
CA ASN A 2 -3.25 -52.78 -17.61
C ASN A 2 -3.51 -51.60 -16.67
N ASN A 3 -2.49 -50.77 -16.42
CA ASN A 3 -2.65 -49.54 -15.65
C ASN A 3 -2.47 -48.34 -16.60
N ASN A 4 -3.59 -47.81 -17.08
CA ASN A 4 -3.67 -46.51 -17.73
C ASN A 4 -3.48 -45.42 -16.67
N LEU A 5 -2.42 -44.63 -16.79
CA LEU A 5 -2.16 -43.46 -15.97
C LEU A 5 -2.46 -42.20 -16.80
N THR A 6 -3.73 -41.81 -16.84
CA THR A 6 -4.18 -40.48 -17.26
C THR A 6 -5.12 -39.93 -16.21
N ASP A 7 -5.06 -38.60 -16.07
CA ASP A 7 -5.83 -37.75 -15.16
C ASP A 7 -5.34 -37.61 -13.72
N ARG A 8 -4.64 -36.50 -13.50
CA ARG A 8 -5.02 -35.49 -12.50
C ARG A 8 -4.32 -34.17 -12.83
N LYS A 9 -4.93 -33.39 -13.75
CA LYS A 9 -4.77 -31.94 -13.73
C LYS A 9 -5.37 -31.44 -12.43
N VAL A 10 -4.54 -31.13 -11.44
CA VAL A 10 -4.98 -30.45 -10.23
C VAL A 10 -5.35 -29.03 -10.61
N PHE A 11 -6.65 -28.83 -10.74
CA PHE A 11 -7.33 -27.56 -10.88
C PHE A 11 -7.15 -26.79 -9.56
N SER A 12 -6.21 -25.86 -9.52
CA SER A 12 -6.20 -24.81 -8.50
C SER A 12 -6.52 -23.49 -9.20
N GLN A 13 -7.80 -23.32 -9.54
CA GLN A 13 -8.34 -21.97 -9.70
C GLN A 13 -8.37 -21.35 -8.30
N SER A 14 -7.28 -20.69 -7.94
CA SER A 14 -7.26 -19.73 -6.86
C SER A 14 -8.26 -18.63 -7.23
N GLN A 15 -9.42 -18.67 -6.58
CA GLN A 15 -10.43 -17.62 -6.59
C GLN A 15 -9.78 -16.31 -6.13
N LYS A 16 -9.21 -15.55 -7.06
CA LYS A 16 -9.00 -14.12 -6.87
C LYS A 16 -10.40 -13.51 -6.94
N SER A 17 -11.09 -13.40 -5.81
CA SER A 17 -12.21 -12.46 -5.71
C SER A 17 -11.61 -11.07 -5.83
N SER A 18 -11.41 -10.63 -7.08
CA SER A 18 -11.12 -9.24 -7.38
C SER A 18 -12.33 -8.46 -6.91
N PHE A 19 -12.21 -7.84 -5.74
CA PHE A 19 -13.21 -6.91 -5.24
C PHE A 19 -13.23 -5.76 -6.25
N ASP A 20 -14.17 -5.81 -7.21
CA ASP A 20 -14.21 -4.88 -8.34
C ASP A 20 -14.95 -3.62 -7.86
N ILE A 21 -14.16 -2.69 -7.30
CA ILE A 21 -14.60 -1.45 -6.62
C ILE A 21 -15.43 -0.54 -7.54
N ARG A 22 -15.31 -0.73 -8.86
CA ARG A 22 -16.06 0.01 -9.90
C ARG A 22 -17.59 -0.15 -9.81
N ASN A 23 -18.09 -1.09 -9.01
CA ASN A 23 -19.51 -1.38 -8.86
C ASN A 23 -20.09 -0.96 -7.50
N LEU A 24 -19.37 -0.13 -6.72
CA LEU A 24 -19.85 0.40 -5.44
C LEU A 24 -20.85 1.53 -5.64
N SER A 25 -21.87 1.59 -4.79
CA SER A 25 -22.85 2.68 -4.81
C SER A 25 -22.26 3.97 -4.21
N SER A 26 -22.77 5.13 -4.63
CA SER A 26 -22.29 6.44 -4.13
C SER A 26 -22.38 6.58 -2.61
N GLN A 27 -23.32 5.87 -1.96
CA GLN A 27 -23.46 5.83 -0.50
C GLN A 27 -22.28 5.09 0.16
N GLN A 28 -21.82 4.00 -0.44
CA GLN A 28 -20.66 3.26 0.04
C GLN A 28 -19.37 4.10 -0.07
N VAL A 29 -19.21 4.84 -1.18
CA VAL A 29 -18.05 5.74 -1.39
C VAL A 29 -17.98 6.84 -0.33
N GLN A 30 -19.11 7.46 0.04
CA GLN A 30 -19.11 8.49 1.09
C GLN A 30 -18.77 7.93 2.47
N SER A 31 -19.28 6.75 2.82
CA SER A 31 -18.93 6.12 4.10
C SER A 31 -17.42 5.84 4.18
N ILE A 32 -16.80 5.38 3.10
CA ILE A 32 -15.36 5.12 3.02
C ILE A 32 -14.55 6.40 3.25
N TYR A 33 -15.01 7.55 2.76
CA TYR A 33 -14.36 8.84 3.00
C TYR A 33 -14.40 9.25 4.48
N ILE A 34 -15.54 9.05 5.15
CA ILE A 34 -15.71 9.38 6.59
C ILE A 34 -14.82 8.50 7.47
N TYR A 35 -14.57 7.25 7.07
CA TYR A 35 -13.70 6.32 7.79
C TYR A 35 -12.24 6.36 7.33
N SER A 36 -11.88 7.26 6.41
CA SER A 36 -10.50 7.33 5.95
C SER A 36 -9.58 7.70 7.12
N ARG A 37 -8.46 6.98 7.21
CA ARG A 37 -7.41 7.26 8.20
C ARG A 37 -6.38 8.27 7.66
N LEU A 38 -6.74 9.01 6.62
CA LEU A 38 -5.89 9.98 5.96
C LEU A 38 -6.32 11.40 6.31
N THR A 39 -5.34 12.29 6.37
CA THR A 39 -5.58 13.73 6.31
C THR A 39 -5.78 14.18 4.87
N ASP A 40 -6.51 15.27 4.65
CA ASP A 40 -6.77 15.81 3.31
C ASP A 40 -5.47 16.06 2.51
N LYS A 41 -4.42 16.53 3.18
CA LYS A 41 -3.10 16.78 2.56
C LYS A 41 -2.43 15.50 2.09
N ASP A 42 -2.52 14.43 2.89
CA ASP A 42 -1.92 13.13 2.55
C ASP A 42 -2.74 12.43 1.47
N TYR A 43 -4.07 12.59 1.49
CA TYR A 43 -4.94 12.13 0.41
C TYR A 43 -4.61 12.82 -0.92
N GLU A 44 -4.50 14.14 -0.93
CA GLU A 44 -4.12 14.91 -2.12
C GLU A 44 -2.72 14.50 -2.63
N GLU A 45 -1.75 14.29 -1.73
CA GLU A 45 -0.43 13.81 -2.12
C GLU A 45 -0.49 12.41 -2.76
N ALA A 46 -1.25 11.49 -2.17
CA ALA A 46 -1.41 10.13 -2.66
C ALA A 46 -2.09 10.08 -4.03
N VAL A 47 -3.18 10.82 -4.22
CA VAL A 47 -3.95 10.80 -5.46
C VAL A 47 -3.28 11.66 -6.53
N THR A 48 -2.99 12.92 -6.23
CA THR A 48 -2.56 13.90 -7.24
C THR A 48 -1.09 13.78 -7.59
N LYS A 49 -0.21 13.68 -6.58
CA LYS A 49 1.25 13.68 -6.84
C LYS A 49 1.78 12.29 -7.17
N ARG A 50 1.18 11.25 -6.59
CA ARG A 50 1.64 9.86 -6.74
C ARG A 50 0.76 9.04 -7.69
N GLY A 51 -0.37 9.58 -8.14
CA GLY A 51 -1.25 8.93 -9.13
C GLY A 51 -1.91 7.66 -8.61
N LEU A 52 -2.10 7.53 -7.30
CA LEU A 52 -2.75 6.36 -6.72
C LEU A 52 -4.27 6.45 -6.88
N CYS A 53 -4.93 5.29 -7.05
CA CYS A 53 -6.39 5.20 -7.13
C CYS A 53 -7.03 5.76 -5.83
N PRO A 54 -7.88 6.80 -5.92
CA PRO A 54 -8.52 7.43 -4.76
C PRO A 54 -9.19 6.43 -3.81
N GLU A 55 -9.95 5.51 -4.38
CA GLU A 55 -10.74 4.53 -3.62
C GLU A 55 -9.83 3.53 -2.92
N TRP A 56 -8.75 3.10 -3.57
CA TRP A 56 -7.75 2.23 -2.95
C TRP A 56 -7.05 2.94 -1.80
N VAL A 57 -6.71 4.23 -1.98
CA VAL A 57 -6.03 5.06 -0.99
C VAL A 57 -6.86 5.22 0.28
N LEU A 58 -8.18 5.46 0.16
CA LEU A 58 -9.05 5.61 1.33
C LEU A 58 -9.14 4.35 2.20
N VAL A 59 -9.04 3.18 1.60
CA VAL A 59 -9.16 1.89 2.31
C VAL A 59 -7.81 1.41 2.87
N ASN A 60 -6.74 1.57 2.09
CA ASN A 60 -5.46 0.90 2.34
C ASN A 60 -4.39 1.81 2.94
N CYS A 61 -4.61 3.13 2.94
CA CYS A 61 -3.63 4.07 3.45
C CYS A 61 -4.00 4.63 4.81
N ARG A 62 -2.98 5.05 5.57
CA ARG A 62 -3.15 5.89 6.75
C ARG A 62 -2.10 6.98 6.84
N SER A 63 -2.49 8.12 7.37
CA SER A 63 -1.56 9.16 7.79
C SER A 63 -0.88 8.73 9.09
N MET A 64 0.44 8.89 9.15
CA MET A 64 1.23 8.65 10.35
C MET A 64 1.98 9.90 10.75
N GLU A 65 1.96 10.17 12.04
CA GLU A 65 2.84 11.16 12.65
C GLU A 65 4.28 10.64 12.75
N THR A 66 5.21 11.55 12.98
CA THR A 66 6.64 11.22 13.02
C THR A 66 6.97 10.19 14.10
N SER A 67 6.37 10.29 15.29
CA SER A 67 6.58 9.35 16.40
C SER A 67 6.11 7.93 16.06
N GLU A 68 4.91 7.82 15.49
CA GLU A 68 4.32 6.56 15.06
C GLU A 68 5.13 5.90 13.94
N ALA A 69 5.59 6.72 12.97
CA ALA A 69 6.47 6.25 11.92
C ALA A 69 7.80 5.73 12.48
N SER A 70 8.39 6.43 13.45
CA SER A 70 9.64 6.01 14.08
C SER A 70 9.51 4.68 14.81
N GLU A 71 8.45 4.54 15.60
CA GLU A 71 8.16 3.30 16.33
C GLU A 71 7.98 2.11 15.38
N ARG A 72 7.17 2.30 14.33
CA ARG A 72 6.83 1.22 13.40
C ARG A 72 8.00 0.80 12.52
N LEU A 73 8.83 1.76 12.10
CA LEU A 73 10.02 1.50 11.30
C LEU A 73 11.24 1.09 12.12
N ARG A 74 11.20 1.28 13.45
CA ARG A 74 12.33 1.10 14.38
C ARG A 74 13.56 1.95 14.00
N ILE A 75 13.31 3.13 13.45
CA ILE A 75 14.33 4.14 13.12
C ILE A 75 13.82 5.53 13.49
N ASP A 76 14.70 6.48 13.76
CA ASP A 76 14.28 7.88 13.97
C ASP A 76 13.82 8.51 12.65
N ALA A 77 12.52 8.47 12.40
CA ALA A 77 11.90 9.17 11.29
C ALA A 77 12.01 10.68 11.54
N LYS A 78 12.47 11.42 10.52
CA LYS A 78 12.55 12.89 10.57
C LYS A 78 11.21 13.56 10.29
N TYR A 79 10.30 12.84 9.63
CA TYR A 79 9.02 13.35 9.15
C TYR A 79 7.98 12.23 9.21
N GLY A 80 6.74 12.60 9.50
CA GLY A 80 5.56 11.76 9.27
C GLY A 80 5.33 11.49 7.78
N GLY A 81 4.30 10.71 7.49
CA GLY A 81 4.10 10.15 6.16
C GLY A 81 2.80 9.40 5.99
N ILE A 82 2.73 8.75 4.85
CA ILE A 82 1.64 7.88 4.45
C ILE A 82 2.12 6.45 4.57
N TRP A 83 1.40 5.63 5.32
CA TRP A 83 1.60 4.20 5.32
C TRP A 83 0.64 3.56 4.35
N LEU A 84 1.19 2.90 3.33
CA LEU A 84 0.45 2.15 2.33
C LEU A 84 0.41 0.70 2.80
N GLU A 85 -0.75 0.17 3.16
CA GLU A 85 -0.89 -1.21 3.64
C GLU A 85 -1.52 -2.10 2.57
N GLY A 86 -0.77 -3.09 2.10
CA GLY A 86 -1.32 -4.08 1.18
C GLY A 86 -2.23 -5.08 1.89
N VAL A 87 -3.06 -5.79 1.11
CA VAL A 87 -3.95 -6.86 1.59
C VAL A 87 -3.25 -8.02 2.31
N ASN A 88 -1.93 -8.13 2.17
CA ASN A 88 -1.10 -9.13 2.82
C ASN A 88 -0.51 -8.64 4.17
N GLY A 89 -0.92 -7.48 4.67
CA GLY A 89 -0.43 -6.88 5.92
C GLY A 89 0.98 -6.28 5.81
N PHE A 90 1.63 -6.43 4.66
CA PHE A 90 2.87 -5.72 4.39
C PHE A 90 2.53 -4.29 3.98
N GLY A 91 3.22 -3.35 4.61
CA GLY A 91 3.06 -1.95 4.27
C GLY A 91 4.38 -1.27 3.95
N GLN A 92 4.27 -0.22 3.13
CA GLN A 92 5.38 0.63 2.76
C GLN A 92 5.13 2.02 3.34
N PHE A 93 6.05 2.47 4.20
CA PHE A 93 6.06 3.86 4.64
C PHE A 93 6.55 4.77 3.53
N ARG A 94 5.83 5.87 3.35
CA ARG A 94 6.16 6.91 2.39
C ARG A 94 6.18 8.25 3.12
N PRO A 95 7.37 8.81 3.41
CA PRO A 95 7.44 10.07 4.12
C PRO A 95 6.88 11.21 3.25
N ARG A 96 6.23 12.21 3.88
CA ARG A 96 5.75 13.44 3.20
C ARG A 96 6.89 14.20 2.52
N LYS A 97 8.10 14.06 3.07
CA LYS A 97 9.32 14.63 2.53
C LYS A 97 10.33 13.53 2.29
N ALA A 98 10.86 13.47 1.07
CA ALA A 98 11.95 12.55 0.75
C ALA A 98 13.09 12.75 1.75
N PHE A 99 13.64 11.64 2.26
CA PHE A 99 14.88 11.70 3.01
C PHE A 99 15.93 12.31 2.09
N LYS A 100 16.55 13.42 2.51
CA LYS A 100 17.72 13.95 1.81
C LYS A 100 18.75 12.83 1.81
N THR A 101 19.02 12.26 0.64
CA THR A 101 20.13 11.34 0.47
C THR A 101 21.39 12.15 0.78
N SER A 102 22.02 11.91 1.93
CA SER A 102 23.39 12.36 2.12
C SER A 102 24.26 11.64 1.10
N GLU A 103 25.32 12.30 0.62
CA GLU A 103 26.21 11.77 -0.43
C GLU A 103 26.83 10.41 -0.06
N ALA A 104 26.84 10.05 1.23
CA ALA A 104 27.23 8.75 1.74
C ALA A 104 26.37 7.59 1.17
N ASN A 105 25.06 7.77 0.99
CA ASN A 105 24.17 6.72 0.47
C ASN A 105 24.23 6.56 -1.06
N LYS A 106 24.80 7.53 -1.80
CA LYS A 106 25.03 7.39 -3.25
C LYS A 106 26.18 6.44 -3.59
N LYS A 107 27.12 6.22 -2.66
CA LYS A 107 28.24 5.28 -2.87
C LYS A 107 27.83 3.81 -2.76
N ALA A 108 26.77 3.49 -2.01
CA ALA A 108 26.28 2.12 -1.86
C ALA A 108 25.53 1.59 -3.10
N LEU A 109 25.08 2.45 -4.02
CA LEU A 109 24.33 2.05 -5.23
C LEU A 109 25.20 2.01 -6.50
N LYS A 110 26.49 2.35 -6.40
CA LYS A 110 27.45 2.35 -7.52
C LYS A 110 28.59 1.34 -7.35
N GLY A 111 28.47 0.42 -6.40
CA GLY A 111 29.46 -0.62 -6.13
C GLY A 111 28.83 -2.01 -6.24
N SER A 112 28.48 -2.42 -7.46
CA SER A 112 28.38 -3.82 -7.86
C SER A 112 28.96 -3.95 -9.26
#